data_AF-A0A964ITM4-F1
#
_entry.id   AF-A0A964ITM4-F1
#
_cell.length_a   1.000
_cell.length_b   1.000
_cell.length_c   1.000
_cell.angle_alpha   90.00
_cell.angle_beta   90.00
_cell.angle_gamma   90.00
#
_symmetry.space_group_name_H-M   'P 1'
#
loop_
_entity.id
_entity.type
_entity.pdbx_description
1 polymer ?
#
loop_
_entity_poly.entity_id
_entity_poly.type
_entity_poly.pdbx_seq_one_letter_code
_entity_poly.pdbx_strand_id
1 'polypeptide(L)'
;MTIPFTQHFDARLPAVAAPVRITSFYDAQVFTRRWVIRDKDPSLKVLLRKLEKANSAALIEEAMGTFKQELSVRALLPAEAT
;
A
#
# COMPACT_ATOMS: atom_id res chain seq x y z
N MET A 1 11.80 1.47 -15.69
CA MET A 1 10.68 2.29 -16.18
C MET A 1 9.81 2.67 -15.00
N THR A 2 9.69 3.95 -14.70
CA THR A 2 8.83 4.45 -13.61
C THR A 2 7.46 4.71 -14.22
N ILE A 3 6.50 3.80 -13.98
CA ILE A 3 5.12 4.03 -14.38
C ILE A 3 4.61 5.21 -13.55
N PRO A 4 4.10 6.30 -14.18
CA PRO A 4 3.65 7.46 -13.43
C PRO A 4 2.37 7.10 -12.68
N PHE A 5 2.50 6.79 -11.40
CA PHE A 5 1.36 6.67 -10.50
C PHE A 5 0.92 8.09 -10.15
N THR A 6 0.00 8.67 -10.93
CA THR A 6 -0.49 10.05 -10.77
C THR A 6 -1.37 10.27 -9.53
N GLN A 7 -1.56 9.25 -8.70
CA GLN A 7 -2.32 9.33 -7.45
C GLN A 7 -1.41 9.05 -6.26
N HIS A 8 -0.73 10.11 -5.80
CA HIS A 8 -0.12 10.08 -4.47
C HIS A 8 -1.21 10.03 -3.41
N PHE A 9 -1.01 9.24 -2.36
CA PHE A 9 -1.90 9.24 -1.21
C PHE A 9 -1.12 8.95 0.06
N ASP A 10 -1.69 9.34 1.19
CA ASP A 10 -1.13 9.06 2.49
C ASP A 10 -1.73 7.77 3.06
N ALA A 11 -0.91 6.97 3.73
CA ALA A 11 -1.32 5.78 4.44
C ALA A 11 -0.78 5.82 5.86
N ARG A 12 -1.61 5.49 6.84
CA ARG A 12 -1.24 5.47 8.27
C ARG A 12 -0.98 4.05 8.70
N LEU A 13 0.07 3.85 9.51
CA LEU A 13 0.28 2.58 10.21
C LEU A 13 -0.09 2.76 11.68
N PRO A 14 -0.69 1.75 12.33
CA PRO A 14 -0.89 1.75 13.77
C PRO A 14 0.43 2.03 14.50
N ALA A 15 0.39 2.92 15.49
CA ALA A 15 1.55 3.37 16.28
C ALA A 15 2.68 4.08 15.50
N VAL A 16 2.42 4.55 14.27
CA VAL A 16 3.29 5.49 13.57
C VAL A 16 2.66 6.87 13.62
N ALA A 17 3.34 7.84 14.25
CA ALA A 17 2.79 9.17 14.51
C ALA A 17 2.49 9.97 13.23
N ALA A 18 3.26 9.76 12.17
CA ALA A 18 3.10 10.45 10.90
C ALA A 18 2.53 9.53 9.81
N PRO A 19 1.60 10.02 8.97
CA PRO A 19 1.23 9.32 7.74
C PRO A 19 2.44 9.11 6.83
N VAL A 20 2.48 7.98 6.15
CA VAL A 20 3.47 7.66 5.12
C VAL A 20 2.88 8.00 3.76
N ARG A 21 3.51 8.92 3.05
CA ARG A 21 3.12 9.27 1.69
C ARG A 21 3.59 8.20 0.72
N ILE A 22 2.64 7.61 0.00
CA ILE A 22 2.89 6.64 -1.06
C ILE A 22 2.97 7.40 -2.38
N THR A 23 4.17 7.45 -2.96
CA THR A 23 4.42 8.13 -4.24
C THR A 23 4.77 7.18 -5.38
N SER A 24 5.09 5.94 -5.04
CA SER A 24 5.53 4.93 -6.00
C SER A 24 5.07 3.53 -5.60
N PHE A 25 5.13 2.62 -6.57
CA PHE A 25 4.93 1.20 -6.32
C PHE A 25 5.92 0.63 -5.29
N TYR A 26 7.16 1.13 -5.31
CA TYR A 26 8.18 0.75 -4.35
C TYR A 26 7.82 1.18 -2.92
N ASP A 27 7.25 2.38 -2.75
CA ASP A 27 6.77 2.83 -1.44
C ASP A 27 5.68 1.91 -0.91
N ALA A 28 4.73 1.48 -1.76
CA ALA A 28 3.69 0.53 -1.39
C ALA A 28 4.27 -0.82 -0.95
N GLN A 29 5.30 -1.33 -1.62
CA GLN A 29 6.00 -2.56 -1.21
C GLN A 29 6.66 -2.39 0.16
N VAL A 30 7.42 -1.31 0.37
CA VAL A 30 8.11 -1.03 1.64
C VAL A 30 7.10 -0.83 2.78
N PHE A 31 6.02 -0.10 2.51
CA PHE A 31 4.93 0.10 3.45
C PHE A 31 4.31 -1.24 3.86
N THR A 32 3.95 -2.08 2.88
CA THR A 32 3.31 -3.38 3.14
C THR A 32 4.24 -4.31 3.91
N ARG A 33 5.56 -4.31 3.64
CA ARG A 33 6.54 -5.06 4.45
C ARG A 33 6.50 -4.65 5.92
N ARG A 34 6.54 -3.34 6.19
CA ARG A 34 6.45 -2.80 7.56
C ARG A 34 5.12 -3.13 8.21
N TRP A 35 4.06 -3.12 7.43
CA TRP A 35 2.71 -3.46 7.88
C TRP A 35 2.60 -4.92 8.32
N VAL A 36 3.09 -5.85 7.49
CA VAL A 36 3.16 -7.29 7.79
C VAL A 36 3.94 -7.57 9.08
N ILE A 37 5.07 -6.90 9.28
CA ILE A 37 5.90 -7.08 10.49
C ILE A 37 5.13 -6.66 11.75
N ARG A 38 4.34 -5.59 11.67
CA ARG A 38 3.59 -5.02 12.80
C ARG A 38 2.33 -5.81 13.12
N ASP A 39 1.43 -5.95 12.17
CA ASP A 39 0.11 -6.56 12.40
C ASP A 39 0.17 -8.09 12.45
N LYS A 40 1.23 -8.69 11.87
CA LYS A 40 1.40 -10.14 11.75
C LYS A 40 0.24 -10.85 11.03
N ASP A 41 -0.59 -10.11 10.30
CA ASP A 41 -1.74 -10.61 9.55
C ASP A 41 -1.28 -11.43 8.32
N PRO A 42 -1.69 -12.71 8.20
CA PRO A 42 -1.40 -13.53 7.03
C PRO A 42 -1.94 -12.96 5.71
N SER A 43 -3.05 -12.23 5.71
CA SER A 43 -3.61 -11.67 4.47
C SER A 43 -2.68 -10.59 3.88
N LEU A 44 -2.02 -9.82 4.75
CA LEU A 44 -1.02 -8.82 4.33
C LEU A 44 0.21 -9.47 3.69
N LYS A 45 0.56 -10.71 4.07
CA LYS A 45 1.63 -11.47 3.40
C LYS A 45 1.24 -11.84 1.97
N VAL A 46 -0.04 -12.15 1.72
CA VAL A 46 -0.55 -12.42 0.38
C VAL A 46 -0.50 -11.15 -0.47
N LEU A 47 -0.94 -10.01 0.09
CA LEU A 47 -0.84 -8.70 -0.55
C LEU A 47 0.62 -8.34 -0.90
N LEU A 48 1.55 -8.53 0.03
CA LEU A 48 2.96 -8.28 -0.20
C LEU A 48 3.51 -9.12 -1.36
N ARG A 49 3.18 -10.41 -1.41
CA ARG A 49 3.59 -11.28 -2.52
C ARG A 49 2.98 -10.84 -3.85
N LYS A 50 1.74 -10.35 -3.86
CA LYS A 50 1.09 -9.80 -5.07
C LYS A 50 1.85 -8.57 -5.57
N LEU A 51 2.19 -7.65 -4.66
CA LEU A 51 2.99 -6.46 -4.98
C LEU A 51 4.42 -6.83 -5.45
N GLU A 52 5.04 -7.85 -4.87
CA GLU A 52 6.41 -8.26 -5.27
C GLU A 52 6.44 -8.97 -6.63
N LYS A 53 5.35 -9.64 -7.03
CA LYS A 53 5.26 -10.37 -8.31
C LYS A 53 4.73 -9.54 -9.47
N ALA A 54 4.16 -8.36 -9.22
CA ALA A 54 3.64 -7.50 -10.27
C ALA A 54 4.80 -6.96 -11.14
N ASN A 55 4.90 -7.47 -12.37
CA ASN A 55 6.00 -7.19 -13.29
C ASN A 55 5.54 -6.51 -14.60
N SER A 56 4.24 -6.27 -14.75
CA SER A 56 3.64 -5.56 -15.88
C SER A 56 2.80 -4.39 -15.37
N ALA A 57 2.55 -3.40 -16.23
CA ALA A 57 1.75 -2.24 -15.86
C ALA A 57 0.35 -2.61 -15.37
N ALA A 58 -0.31 -3.55 -16.06
CA ALA A 58 -1.64 -4.03 -15.68
C ALA A 58 -1.64 -4.71 -14.30
N LEU A 59 -0.64 -5.55 -14.01
CA LEU A 59 -0.52 -6.21 -12.71
C LEU A 59 -0.19 -5.21 -11.59
N ILE A 60 0.62 -4.19 -11.89
CA ILE A 60 0.96 -3.13 -10.95
C ILE A 60 -0.30 -2.33 -10.59
N GLU A 61 -1.11 -1.96 -11.57
CA GLU A 61 -2.37 -1.25 -11.35
C GLU A 61 -3.35 -2.09 -10.50
N GLU A 62 -3.53 -3.36 -10.82
CA GLU A 62 -4.37 -4.28 -10.06
C GLU A 62 -3.88 -4.46 -8.60
N ALA A 63 -2.57 -4.64 -8.41
CA ALA A 63 -1.97 -4.81 -7.11
C ALA A 63 -2.09 -3.53 -6.27
N MET A 64 -1.95 -2.35 -6.89
CA MET A 64 -2.17 -1.07 -6.24
C MET A 64 -3.63 -0.81 -5.88
N GLY A 65 -4.58 -1.22 -6.73
CA GLY A 65 -6.01 -1.19 -6.40
C GLY A 65 -6.33 -2.05 -5.17
N THR A 66 -5.78 -3.27 -5.13
CA THR A 66 -5.90 -4.18 -3.98
C THR A 66 -5.28 -3.56 -2.72
N PHE A 67 -4.09 -2.96 -2.83
CA PHE A 67 -3.42 -2.28 -1.72
C PHE A 67 -4.29 -1.15 -1.15
N LYS A 68 -4.85 -0.28 -2.01
CA LYS A 68 -5.72 0.82 -1.58
C LYS A 68 -7.01 0.32 -0.91
N GLN A 69 -7.59 -0.77 -1.42
CA GLN A 69 -8.76 -1.40 -0.81
C GLN A 69 -8.47 -1.93 0.60
N GLU A 70 -7.35 -2.65 0.79
CA GLU A 70 -6.94 -3.19 2.09
C GLU A 70 -6.68 -2.09 3.13
N LEU A 71 -6.11 -0.96 2.69
CA LEU A 71 -5.96 0.24 3.54
C LEU A 71 -7.31 0.82 3.94
N SER A 72 -8.26 0.90 3.00
CA SER A 72 -9.61 1.42 3.27
C SER A 72 -10.36 0.55 4.27
N VAL A 73 -10.36 -0.78 4.07
CA VAL A 73 -11.03 -1.75 4.96
C VAL A 73 -10.51 -1.67 6.39
N ARG A 74 -9.23 -1.34 6.58
CA ARG A 74 -8.60 -1.20 7.92
C ARG A 74 -8.53 0.25 8.42
N ALA A 75 -9.24 1.17 7.77
CA ALA A 75 -9.27 2.60 8.11
C ALA A 75 -7.86 3.23 8.22
N LEU A 76 -6.94 2.77 7.38
CA LEU A 76 -5.56 3.25 7.31
C LEU A 76 -5.34 4.33 6.24
N LEU A 77 -6.37 4.61 5.43
CA LEU A 77 -6.42 5.84 4.66
C LEU A 77 -6.81 6.99 5.59
N PRO A 78 -6.19 8.18 5.47
CA PRO A 78 -6.70 9.36 6.16
C PRO A 78 -8.17 9.55 5.76
N ALA A 79 -9.02 9.89 6.74
CA ALA A 79 -10.33 10.45 6.41
C ALA A 79 -10.06 11.65 5.50
N GLU A 80 -10.65 11.66 4.31
CA GLU A 80 -10.59 12.85 3.46
C GLU A 80 -11.04 14.03 4.34
N ALA A 81 -10.16 15.02 4.50
CA ALA A 81 -10.52 16.25 5.17
C ALA A 81 -11.63 16.88 4.33
N THR A 82 -12.87 16.67 4.78
CA THR A 82 -14.06 17.34 4.24
C THR A 82 -14.01 18.80 4.65
#